data_AF-A0A7V2WSX2-F1
#
_entry.id   AF-A0A7V2WSX2-F1
#
_cell.length_a   1.000
_cell.length_b   1.000
_cell.length_c   1.000
_cell.angle_alpha   90.00
_cell.angle_beta   90.00
_cell.angle_gamma   90.00
#
_symmetry.space_group_name_H-M   'P 1'
#
loop_
_entity.id
_entity.type
_entity.pdbx_description
1 polymer ?
#
loop_
_entity_poly.entity_id
_entity_poly.type
_entity_poly.pdbx_seq_one_letter_code
_entity_poly.pdbx_strand_id
1 'polypeptide(L)'
;MDSYERLLNRIAAQCTDCGICQRECELLRRFGTPRSIADRLISDKSSSRIGFLCNLCGLCAVVCPKGLDPSLLFLESRRYLVAHNPEILKPFGPLRRFETLGKGRLFSYFRVKPGTRRIFFPGCSLPGKRPDLVIKAYEFLKSFDP
;
A
#
# COMPACT_ATOMS: atom_id res chain seq x y z
N MET A 1 14.81 13.17 -12.15
CA MET A 1 13.42 13.60 -11.85
C MET A 1 12.80 12.57 -10.92
N ASP A 2 12.30 12.99 -9.76
CA ASP A 2 11.72 12.10 -8.74
C ASP A 2 10.57 11.24 -9.32
N SER A 3 10.38 10.02 -8.81
CA SER A 3 9.32 9.11 -9.23
C SER A 3 7.94 9.76 -9.12
N TYR A 4 7.75 10.53 -8.05
CA TYR A 4 6.52 11.27 -7.78
C TYR A 4 6.19 12.29 -8.87
N GLU A 5 7.15 13.17 -9.19
CA GLU A 5 6.99 14.21 -10.21
C GLU A 5 6.72 13.64 -11.60
N ARG A 6 7.38 12.52 -11.96
CA ARG A 6 7.13 11.86 -13.25
C ARG A 6 5.70 11.36 -13.37
N LEU A 7 5.16 10.74 -12.31
CA LEU A 7 3.79 10.23 -12.32
C LEU A 7 2.76 11.35 -12.33
N LEU A 8 2.98 12.42 -11.56
CA LEU A 8 2.14 13.62 -11.58
C LEU A 8 2.02 14.19 -12.99
N ASN A 9 3.16 14.53 -13.60
CA ASN A 9 3.20 15.13 -14.93
C ASN A 9 2.62 14.20 -16.00
N ARG A 10 2.88 12.89 -15.89
CA ARG A 10 2.30 11.91 -16.83
C ARG A 10 0.78 11.87 -16.73
N ILE A 11 0.22 11.81 -15.52
CA ILE A 11 -1.23 11.74 -15.34
C ILE A 11 -1.90 13.05 -15.74
N ALA A 12 -1.35 14.20 -15.34
CA ALA A 12 -1.85 15.52 -15.72
C ALA A 12 -1.92 15.67 -17.25
N ALA A 13 -0.85 15.28 -17.96
CA ALA A 13 -0.78 15.38 -19.41
C ALA A 13 -1.67 14.38 -20.15
N GLN A 14 -1.70 13.11 -19.73
CA GLN A 14 -2.25 12.01 -20.54
C GLN A 14 -3.67 11.58 -20.15
N CYS A 15 -4.15 11.90 -18.95
CA CYS A 15 -5.50 11.53 -18.54
C CYS A 15 -6.52 12.31 -19.35
N THR A 16 -7.49 11.66 -20.00
CA THR A 16 -8.45 12.34 -20.90
C THR A 16 -9.76 12.74 -20.20
N ASP A 17 -9.81 12.69 -18.87
CA ASP A 17 -11.02 12.94 -18.07
C ASP A 17 -12.25 12.09 -18.48
N CYS A 18 -12.03 10.90 -19.05
CA CYS A 18 -13.11 10.03 -19.54
C CYS A 18 -14.07 9.49 -18.47
N GLY A 19 -13.75 9.67 -17.17
CA GLY A 19 -14.63 9.28 -16.06
C GLY A 19 -14.75 7.78 -15.75
N ILE A 20 -14.19 6.87 -16.56
CA ILE A 20 -14.36 5.42 -16.37
C ILE A 20 -13.88 4.97 -14.97
N CYS A 21 -12.65 5.31 -14.59
CA CYS A 21 -12.11 4.97 -13.28
C CYS A 21 -12.83 5.68 -12.11
N GLN A 22 -13.51 6.81 -12.34
CA GLN A 22 -14.31 7.47 -11.31
C GLN A 22 -15.58 6.69 -10.99
N ARG A 23 -16.23 6.10 -12.00
CA ARG A 23 -17.45 5.31 -11.77
C ARG A 23 -17.19 4.12 -10.87
N GLU A 24 -16.02 3.50 -11.04
CA GLU A 24 -15.61 2.28 -10.32
C GLU A 24 -14.94 2.55 -8.95
N CYS A 25 -14.55 3.78 -8.65
CA CYS A 25 -13.74 4.10 -7.48
C CYS A 25 -14.36 5.23 -6.64
N GLU A 26 -14.77 4.90 -5.41
CA GLU A 26 -15.35 5.85 -4.46
C GLU A 26 -14.47 7.09 -4.25
N LEU A 27 -13.15 6.90 -4.12
CA LEU A 27 -12.19 7.98 -3.95
C LEU A 27 -12.24 8.94 -5.13
N LEU A 28 -12.12 8.42 -6.35
CA LEU A 28 -12.08 9.26 -7.54
C LEU A 28 -13.44 9.93 -7.80
N ARG A 29 -14.55 9.24 -7.50
CA ARG A 29 -15.89 9.83 -7.56
C ARG A 29 -16.04 11.03 -6.63
N ARG A 30 -15.49 10.95 -5.41
CA ARG A 30 -15.60 12.01 -4.40
C ARG A 30 -14.62 13.16 -4.60
N PHE A 31 -13.41 12.88 -5.08
CA PHE A 31 -12.31 13.86 -5.08
C PHE A 31 -11.89 14.39 -6.45
N GLY A 32 -12.39 13.80 -7.54
CA GLY A 32 -12.14 14.29 -8.91
C GLY A 32 -11.36 13.31 -9.78
N THR A 33 -11.11 13.71 -11.02
CA THR A 33 -10.43 12.85 -12.00
C THR A 33 -8.96 12.73 -11.64
N PRO A 34 -8.26 11.69 -12.11
CA PRO A 34 -6.82 11.60 -11.93
C PRO A 34 -6.07 12.86 -12.39
N ARG A 35 -6.49 13.49 -13.51
CA ARG A 35 -5.93 14.78 -13.95
C ARG A 35 -6.15 15.87 -12.91
N SER A 36 -7.40 16.13 -12.50
CA SER A 36 -7.71 17.20 -11.55
C SER A 36 -6.99 17.04 -10.21
N ILE A 37 -6.78 15.78 -9.78
CA ILE A 37 -6.02 15.47 -8.58
C ILE A 37 -4.54 15.75 -8.82
N ALA A 38 -3.98 15.31 -9.95
CA ALA A 38 -2.59 15.59 -10.30
C ALA A 38 -2.31 17.11 -10.39
N ASP A 39 -3.17 17.87 -11.05
CA ASP A 39 -3.05 19.33 -11.17
C ASP A 39 -3.07 20.02 -9.80
N ARG A 40 -3.98 19.57 -8.91
CA ARG A 40 -4.01 20.06 -7.53
C ARG A 40 -2.70 19.76 -6.80
N LEU A 41 -2.18 18.55 -6.94
CA LEU A 41 -0.92 18.14 -6.30
C LEU A 41 0.31 18.86 -6.86
N ILE A 42 0.29 19.25 -8.13
CA ILE A 42 1.31 20.10 -8.75
C ILE A 42 1.26 21.50 -8.12
N SER A 43 0.07 22.07 -7.95
CA SER A 43 -0.11 23.41 -7.36
C SER A 43 0.14 23.46 -5.85
N ASP A 44 -0.23 22.40 -5.13
CA ASP A 44 -0.12 22.29 -3.68
C ASP A 44 0.26 20.86 -3.30
N LYS A 45 1.55 20.65 -3.05
CA LYS A 45 2.05 19.34 -2.63
C LYS A 45 1.57 18.94 -1.23
N SER A 46 1.06 19.85 -0.40
CA SER A 46 0.50 19.50 0.91
C SER A 46 -0.79 18.68 0.79
N SER A 47 -1.51 18.82 -0.32
CA SER A 47 -2.69 18.03 -0.70
C SER A 47 -2.41 16.54 -0.94
N SER A 48 -1.14 16.11 -0.93
CA SER A 48 -0.71 14.70 -1.08
C SER A 48 -1.32 13.75 -0.05
N ARG A 49 -1.97 14.26 1.01
CA ARG A 49 -2.63 13.46 2.06
C ARG A 49 -3.77 12.61 1.50
N ILE A 50 -4.37 13.02 0.38
CA ILE A 50 -5.36 12.22 -0.36
C ILE A 50 -4.82 10.82 -0.71
N GLY A 51 -3.50 10.67 -0.90
CA GLY A 51 -2.87 9.39 -1.16
C GLY A 51 -3.18 8.34 -0.10
N PHE A 52 -3.36 8.73 1.17
CA PHE A 52 -3.71 7.81 2.27
C PHE A 52 -5.16 7.29 2.22
N LEU A 53 -6.04 7.93 1.44
CA LEU A 53 -7.42 7.47 1.25
C LEU A 53 -7.56 6.37 0.18
N CYS A 54 -6.53 6.16 -0.65
CA CYS A 54 -6.54 5.11 -1.67
C CYS A 54 -6.38 3.71 -1.03
N ASN A 55 -7.02 2.67 -1.57
CA ASN A 55 -6.77 1.30 -1.11
C ASN A 55 -5.63 0.60 -1.86
N LEU A 56 -5.00 1.28 -2.84
CA LEU A 56 -3.97 0.71 -3.72
C LEU A 56 -4.43 -0.59 -4.41
N CYS A 57 -5.72 -0.71 -4.73
CA CYS A 57 -6.30 -1.92 -5.31
C CYS A 57 -6.00 -2.12 -6.80
N GLY A 58 -5.47 -1.11 -7.50
CA GLY A 58 -5.13 -1.18 -8.92
C GLY A 58 -6.31 -1.14 -9.90
N LEU A 59 -7.58 -1.13 -9.44
CA LEU A 59 -8.75 -1.14 -10.33
C LEU A 59 -8.73 0.00 -11.37
N CYS A 60 -8.33 1.20 -10.94
CA CYS A 60 -8.20 2.36 -11.82
C CYS A 60 -7.20 2.16 -12.97
N ALA A 61 -6.15 1.35 -12.78
CA ALA A 61 -5.18 1.02 -13.81
C ALA A 61 -5.76 0.03 -14.83
N VAL A 62 -6.51 -0.96 -14.35
CA VAL A 62 -7.15 -1.99 -15.18
C VAL A 62 -8.17 -1.38 -16.14
N VAL A 63 -8.98 -0.42 -15.66
CA VAL A 63 -10.07 0.18 -16.46
C VAL A 63 -9.65 1.39 -17.29
N CYS A 64 -8.40 1.86 -17.16
CA CYS A 64 -7.95 3.08 -17.85
C CYS A 64 -7.63 2.79 -19.32
N PRO A 65 -8.32 3.42 -20.31
CA PRO A 65 -8.04 3.19 -21.73
C PRO A 65 -6.68 3.74 -22.19
N LYS A 66 -6.03 4.58 -21.39
CA LYS A 66 -4.70 5.13 -21.65
C LYS A 66 -3.59 4.40 -20.88
N GLY A 67 -3.91 3.34 -20.14
CA GLY A 67 -2.95 2.59 -19.33
C GLY A 67 -2.29 3.44 -18.24
N LEU A 68 -3.01 4.43 -17.70
CA LEU A 68 -2.55 5.24 -16.57
C LEU A 68 -2.85 4.51 -15.27
N ASP A 69 -1.96 4.65 -14.29
CA ASP A 69 -2.12 4.07 -12.98
C ASP A 69 -2.16 5.15 -11.88
N PRO A 70 -3.35 5.67 -11.56
CA PRO A 70 -3.53 6.59 -10.44
C PRO A 70 -3.13 5.98 -9.08
N SER A 71 -3.19 4.65 -8.92
CA SER A 71 -2.83 4.02 -7.64
C SER A 71 -1.35 4.14 -7.32
N LEU A 72 -0.49 4.08 -8.34
CA LEU A 72 0.94 4.36 -8.19
C LEU A 72 1.20 5.82 -7.83
N LEU A 73 0.46 6.77 -8.41
CA LEU A 73 0.54 8.17 -8.00
C LEU A 73 0.21 8.33 -6.51
N PHE A 74 -0.89 7.74 -6.05
CA PHE A 74 -1.27 7.82 -4.64
C PHE A 74 -0.25 7.15 -3.70
N LEU A 75 0.38 6.06 -4.13
CA LEU A 75 1.49 5.44 -3.39
C LEU A 75 2.68 6.40 -3.28
N GLU A 76 3.08 7.04 -4.37
CA GLU A 76 4.17 8.02 -4.36
C GLU A 76 3.79 9.27 -3.56
N SER A 77 2.53 9.73 -3.57
CA SER A 77 2.07 10.81 -2.68
C SER A 77 2.28 10.48 -1.20
N ARG A 78 2.04 9.22 -0.79
CA ARG A 78 2.31 8.79 0.60
C ARG A 78 3.80 8.85 0.91
N ARG A 79 4.64 8.33 0.00
CA ARG A 79 6.11 8.32 0.15
C ARG A 79 6.66 9.73 0.23
N TYR A 80 6.21 10.60 -0.67
CA TYR A 80 6.54 12.02 -0.70
C TYR A 80 6.22 12.68 0.64
N LEU A 81 5.01 12.48 1.17
CA LEU A 81 4.63 13.05 2.47
C LEU A 81 5.45 12.53 3.64
N VAL A 82 5.72 11.22 3.69
CA VAL A 82 6.53 10.65 4.78
C VAL A 82 7.96 11.19 4.72
N ALA A 83 8.53 11.34 3.53
CA ALA A 83 9.88 11.85 3.34
C ALA A 83 10.02 13.34 3.69
N HIS A 84 9.05 14.16 3.30
CA HIS A 84 9.12 15.63 3.46
C HIS A 84 8.42 16.15 4.73
N ASN A 85 7.52 15.35 5.32
CA ASN A 85 6.80 15.69 6.55
C ASN A 85 6.81 14.48 7.52
N PRO A 86 7.98 14.06 8.03
CA PRO A 86 8.09 12.89 8.89
C PRO A 86 7.24 12.98 10.18
N GLU A 87 6.85 14.19 10.56
CA GLU A 87 6.00 14.47 11.73
C GLU A 87 4.60 13.85 11.65
N ILE A 88 4.10 13.55 10.44
CA ILE A 88 2.86 12.79 10.29
C ILE A 88 2.95 11.40 10.90
N LEU A 89 4.17 10.89 11.11
CA LEU A 89 4.42 9.58 11.71
C LEU A 89 4.51 9.62 13.24
N LYS A 90 4.57 10.79 13.88
CA LYS A 90 4.67 10.92 15.34
C LYS A 90 3.57 10.15 16.09
N PRO A 91 2.27 10.24 15.70
CA PRO A 91 1.21 9.48 16.38
C PRO A 91 1.38 7.96 16.30
N PHE A 92 2.14 7.46 15.32
CA PHE A 92 2.36 6.04 15.08
C PHE A 92 3.64 5.50 15.73
N GLY A 93 4.28 6.28 16.62
CA GLY A 93 5.50 5.90 17.32
C GLY A 93 5.46 4.50 17.97
N PRO A 94 4.43 4.15 18.76
CA PRO A 94 4.31 2.82 19.36
C PRO A 94 4.27 1.68 18.34
N LEU A 95 3.49 1.85 17.27
CA LEU A 95 3.39 0.87 16.19
C LEU A 95 4.73 0.70 15.47
N ARG A 96 5.42 1.81 15.17
CA ARG A 96 6.75 1.76 14.53
C ARG A 96 7.78 1.05 15.40
N ARG A 97 7.75 1.29 16.72
CA ARG A 97 8.60 0.56 17.68
C ARG A 97 8.28 -0.92 17.68
N PHE A 98 7.00 -1.30 17.75
CA PHE A 98 6.56 -2.71 17.66
C PHE A 98 7.07 -3.39 16.38
N GLU A 99 6.86 -2.78 15.21
CA GLU A 99 7.34 -3.29 13.93
C GLU A 99 8.87 -3.38 13.83
N THR A 100 9.58 -2.44 14.46
CA THR A 100 11.05 -2.44 14.47
C THR A 100 11.59 -3.54 15.38
N LEU A 101 11.00 -3.72 16.56
CA LEU A 101 11.34 -4.80 17.48
C LEU A 101 11.04 -6.17 16.87
N GLY A 102 9.89 -6.34 16.21
CA GLY A 102 9.50 -7.59 15.55
C GLY A 102 10.45 -8.02 14.42
N LYS A 103 11.23 -7.10 13.84
CA LYS A 103 12.29 -7.38 12.86
C LYS A 103 13.65 -7.68 13.51
N GLY A 104 13.76 -7.55 14.82
CA GLY A 104 14.99 -7.81 15.56
C GLY A 104 15.37 -9.29 15.56
N ARG A 105 16.65 -9.57 15.84
CA ARG A 105 17.17 -10.95 15.93
C ARG A 105 16.41 -11.83 16.91
N LEU A 106 15.92 -11.26 18.02
CA LEU A 106 15.16 -11.99 19.05
C LEU A 106 13.84 -12.56 18.53
N PHE A 107 13.26 -11.95 17.49
CA PHE A 107 11.97 -12.34 16.91
C PHE A 107 12.11 -12.87 15.47
N SER A 108 13.36 -13.06 15.02
CA SER A 108 13.66 -13.57 13.69
C SER A 108 14.07 -15.04 13.78
N TYR A 109 13.29 -15.91 13.13
CA TYR A 109 13.60 -17.33 13.02
C TYR A 109 13.62 -17.75 11.55
N PHE A 110 14.82 -17.93 11.00
CA PHE A 110 15.05 -18.33 9.62
C PHE A 110 15.65 -19.73 9.55
N ARG A 111 14.85 -20.75 9.88
CA ARG A 111 15.23 -22.15 9.67
C ARG A 111 14.20 -22.84 8.81
N VAL A 112 14.60 -23.08 7.56
CA VAL A 112 13.87 -23.92 6.60
C VAL A 112 14.71 -25.17 6.41
N LYS A 113 14.13 -26.36 6.65
CA LYS A 113 14.85 -27.62 6.47
C LYS A 113 15.11 -27.86 4.97
N PRO A 114 16.26 -28.42 4.56
CA PRO A 114 16.46 -28.88 3.19
C PRO A 114 15.31 -29.79 2.76
N GLY A 115 14.76 -29.56 1.56
CA GLY A 115 13.59 -30.29 1.06
C GLY A 115 12.22 -29.73 1.47
N THR A 116 12.16 -28.64 2.24
CA THR A 116 10.88 -27.98 2.55
C THR A 116 10.22 -27.45 1.26
N ARG A 117 9.02 -27.94 0.93
CA ARG A 117 8.27 -27.51 -0.26
C ARG A 117 7.31 -26.36 0.01
N ARG A 118 6.85 -26.19 1.25
CA ARG A 118 5.81 -25.24 1.62
C ARG A 118 6.08 -24.63 2.99
N ILE A 119 5.66 -23.38 3.16
CA ILE A 119 5.80 -22.61 4.39
C ILE A 119 4.43 -22.05 4.74
N PHE A 120 4.03 -22.20 6.00
CA PHE A 120 2.83 -21.56 6.51
C PHE A 120 3.18 -20.15 7.02
N PHE A 121 2.60 -19.13 6.39
CA PHE A 121 2.73 -17.74 6.81
C PHE A 121 1.37 -17.21 7.32
N PRO A 122 1.13 -17.18 8.64
CA PRO A 122 -0.15 -16.77 9.23
C PRO A 122 -0.39 -15.25 9.21
N GLY A 123 0.50 -14.47 8.62
CA GLY A 123 0.47 -13.00 8.66
C GLY A 123 1.25 -12.41 9.84
N CYS A 124 1.34 -11.06 9.87
CA CYS A 124 2.27 -10.34 10.74
C CYS A 124 1.82 -10.27 12.21
N SER A 125 0.52 -10.02 12.45
CA SER A 125 -0.01 -9.76 13.80
C SER A 125 -0.80 -10.92 14.40
N LEU A 126 -1.20 -11.90 13.59
CA LEU A 126 -2.05 -13.00 14.03
C LEU A 126 -1.35 -13.91 15.05
N PRO A 127 -0.06 -14.29 14.89
CA PRO A 127 0.65 -15.10 15.89
C PRO A 127 0.74 -14.43 17.27
N GLY A 128 0.88 -13.10 17.30
CA GLY A 128 0.95 -12.34 18.56
C GLY A 128 -0.42 -12.16 19.23
N LYS A 129 -1.51 -12.08 18.45
CA LYS A 129 -2.86 -11.83 19.00
C LYS A 129 -3.65 -13.10 19.30
N ARG A 130 -3.43 -14.18 18.55
CA ARG A 130 -4.19 -15.44 18.60
C ARG A 130 -3.27 -16.65 18.36
N PRO A 131 -2.26 -16.87 19.22
CA PRO A 131 -1.28 -17.95 19.02
C PRO A 131 -1.93 -19.32 18.90
N ASP A 132 -2.92 -19.63 19.74
CA ASP A 132 -3.61 -20.93 19.73
C ASP A 132 -4.32 -21.20 18.39
N LEU A 133 -4.91 -20.16 17.79
CA LEU A 133 -5.56 -20.29 16.49
C LEU A 133 -4.55 -20.54 15.38
N VAL A 134 -3.40 -19.87 15.43
CA VAL A 134 -2.31 -20.07 14.48
C VAL A 134 -1.76 -21.50 14.56
N ILE A 135 -1.58 -22.01 15.78
CA ILE A 135 -1.12 -23.40 16.00
C ILE A 135 -2.17 -24.39 15.48
N LYS A 136 -3.45 -24.20 15.81
CA LYS A 136 -4.53 -25.06 15.30
C LYS A 136 -4.61 -25.06 13.77
N ALA A 137 -4.49 -23.88 13.14
CA ALA A 137 -4.47 -23.76 11.68
C ALA A 137 -3.25 -24.47 11.07
N TYR A 138 -2.08 -24.35 11.70
CA TYR A 138 -0.87 -25.04 11.27
C TYR A 138 -1.02 -26.57 11.34
N GLU A 139 -1.48 -27.11 12.47
CA GLU A 139 -1.68 -28.56 12.62
C GLU A 139 -2.75 -29.09 11.66
N PHE A 140 -3.83 -28.32 11.44
CA PHE A 140 -4.84 -28.66 10.44
C PHE A 140 -4.22 -28.74 9.04
N LEU A 141 -3.47 -27.73 8.59
CA LEU A 141 -2.83 -27.72 7.27
C LEU A 141 -1.82 -28.86 7.12
N LYS A 142 -1.03 -29.12 8.17
CA LYS A 142 -0.06 -30.21 8.21
C LYS A 142 -0.72 -31.59 8.08
N SER A 143 -1.95 -31.77 8.55
CA SER A 143 -2.67 -33.04 8.39
C SER A 143 -2.98 -33.39 6.92
N PHE A 144 -3.08 -32.39 6.02
CA PHE A 144 -3.26 -32.60 4.59
C PHE A 144 -1.94 -32.69 3.82
N ASP A 145 -0.85 -32.17 4.39
CA ASP A 145 0.43 -32.00 3.73
C ASP A 145 1.57 -31.97 4.77
N PRO A 146 2.05 -33.16 5.20
CA PRO A 146 2.93 -33.32 6.36
C PRO A 146 4.31 -32.66 6.28
#